data_AF-A0A2K8UI12-F1
#
_entry.id   AF-A0A2K8UI12-F1
#
_cell.length_a   1.000
_cell.length_b   1.000
_cell.length_c   1.000
_cell.angle_alpha   90.00
_cell.angle_beta   90.00
_cell.angle_gamma   90.00
#
_symmetry.space_group_name_H-M   'P 1'
#
loop_
_entity.id
_entity.type
_entity.pdbx_description
1 polymer ?
#
loop_
_entity_poly.entity_id
_entity_poly.type
_entity_poly.pdbx_seq_one_letter_code
_entity_poly.pdbx_strand_id
1 'polypeptide(L)'
;MPTPSFPARLSTSRAIVGAIQQAIEQDNAEAWIARVFSEVLSSDQEVEDYAWIGETPKMREWIGGRQAVGLTESNYSLRNRPFEATIKLPVAWMRRDKTGQIRQRISGLALANTEHWADLGSALIEAGEAAKCYDEPLVSQRVSCTTL
;
A
#
# COMPACT_ATOMS: atom_id res chain seq x y z
N MET A 1 20.49 -10.70 -1.73
CA MET A 1 20.39 -9.26 -1.52
C MET A 1 21.76 -8.62 -1.58
N PRO A 2 22.01 -7.68 -2.49
CA PRO A 2 23.16 -6.79 -2.38
C PRO A 2 23.07 -6.05 -1.04
N THR A 3 24.20 -5.84 -0.35
CA THR A 3 24.18 -5.08 0.90
C THR A 3 24.10 -3.59 0.59
N PRO A 4 23.21 -2.82 1.24
CA PRO A 4 23.13 -1.39 1.02
C PRO A 4 24.48 -0.73 1.33
N SER A 5 25.03 -0.03 0.35
CA SER A 5 26.29 0.69 0.46
C SER A 5 26.06 2.00 1.23
N PHE A 6 26.16 1.92 2.56
CA PHE A 6 25.99 3.10 3.40
C PHE A 6 27.17 4.08 3.29
N PRO A 7 26.92 5.40 3.43
CA PRO A 7 28.01 6.38 3.54
C PRO A 7 28.90 6.09 4.76
N ALA A 8 30.19 6.44 4.65
CA ALA A 8 31.23 6.05 5.59
C ALA A 8 31.01 6.49 7.06
N ARG A 9 30.18 7.51 7.34
CA ARG A 9 29.76 7.88 8.71
C ARG A 9 28.33 8.42 8.79
N LEU A 10 27.54 7.86 9.71
CA LEU A 10 26.23 8.35 10.14
C LEU A 10 26.36 9.41 11.24
N SER A 11 27.12 10.48 10.98
CA SER A 11 27.44 11.50 11.98
C SER A 11 26.46 12.66 12.03
N THR A 12 25.58 12.78 11.03
CA THR A 12 24.60 13.87 10.90
C THR A 12 23.21 13.31 10.61
N SER A 13 22.18 14.06 10.98
CA SER A 13 20.79 13.66 10.73
C SER A 13 20.51 13.45 9.23
N ARG A 14 21.06 14.30 8.35
CA ARG A 14 20.92 14.14 6.89
C ARG A 14 21.57 12.86 6.37
N ALA A 15 22.72 12.47 6.92
CA ALA A 15 23.37 11.21 6.55
C ALA A 15 22.53 10.00 6.98
N ILE A 16 21.83 10.08 8.12
CA ILE A 16 20.92 9.03 8.59
C ILE A 16 19.67 8.95 7.74
N VAL A 17 19.04 10.09 7.44
CA VAL A 17 17.85 10.13 6.58
C VAL A 17 18.16 9.63 5.17
N GLY A 18 19.29 10.06 4.58
CA GLY A 18 19.71 9.56 3.28
C GLY A 18 20.02 8.07 3.29
N ALA A 19 20.62 7.56 4.37
CA ALA A 19 20.85 6.14 4.56
C ALA A 19 19.54 5.32 4.63
N ILE A 20 18.53 5.83 5.33
CA ILE A 20 17.20 5.19 5.39
C ILE A 20 16.57 5.19 4.00
N GLN A 21 16.55 6.33 3.32
CA GLN A 21 15.93 6.46 2.00
C GLN A 21 16.57 5.52 0.98
N GLN A 22 17.91 5.45 0.96
CA GLN A 22 18.64 4.53 0.09
C GLN A 22 18.31 3.06 0.38
N ALA A 23 18.19 2.69 1.66
CA ALA A 23 17.82 1.33 2.03
C ALA A 23 16.38 0.99 1.61
N ILE A 24 15.44 1.91 1.77
CA ILE A 24 14.04 1.75 1.33
C ILE A 24 13.98 1.58 -0.20
N GLU A 25 14.69 2.41 -0.95
CA GLU A 25 14.70 2.34 -2.43
C GLU A 25 15.22 0.99 -2.93
N GLN A 26 16.24 0.45 -2.25
CA GLN A 26 16.80 -0.84 -2.58
C GLN A 26 15.85 -2.00 -2.26
N ASP A 27 15.18 -1.96 -1.10
CA ASP A 27 14.27 -3.02 -0.67
C ASP A 27 12.95 -2.99 -1.47
N ASN A 28 12.40 -1.80 -1.75
CA ASN A 28 11.18 -1.65 -2.54
C ASN A 28 11.32 -2.19 -3.97
N ALA A 29 12.51 -2.11 -4.57
CA ALA A 29 12.77 -2.64 -5.90
C ALA A 29 12.63 -4.17 -5.98
N GLU A 30 12.83 -4.88 -4.85
CA GLU A 30 12.74 -6.33 -4.77
C GLU A 30 11.41 -6.82 -4.13
N ALA A 31 10.61 -5.91 -3.58
CA ALA A 31 9.39 -6.25 -2.85
C ALA A 31 8.29 -6.81 -3.76
N TRP A 32 7.73 -7.97 -3.40
CA TRP A 32 6.63 -8.58 -4.15
C TRP A 32 5.38 -7.70 -4.18
N ILE A 33 5.15 -6.92 -3.10
CA ILE A 33 3.96 -6.08 -2.94
C ILE A 33 3.85 -5.03 -4.06
N ALA A 34 4.99 -4.45 -4.47
CA ALA A 34 5.05 -3.46 -5.55
C ALA A 34 4.69 -4.05 -6.92
N ARG A 35 4.82 -5.37 -7.11
CA ARG A 35 4.44 -6.06 -8.34
C ARG A 35 2.94 -6.37 -8.40
N VAL A 36 2.27 -6.47 -7.26
CA VAL A 36 0.85 -6.80 -7.15
C VAL A 36 -0.01 -5.54 -7.06
N PHE A 37 0.45 -4.52 -6.33
CA PHE A 37 -0.27 -3.27 -6.07
C PHE A 37 0.38 -2.08 -6.80
N SER A 38 0.59 -2.20 -8.12
CA SER A 38 1.41 -1.24 -8.88
C SER A 38 0.74 0.10 -9.20
N GLU A 39 -0.57 0.25 -9.00
CA GLU A 39 -1.29 1.49 -9.26
C GLU A 39 -1.38 2.35 -7.99
N VAL A 40 -0.39 3.21 -7.80
CA VAL A 40 -0.44 4.26 -6.78
C VAL A 40 -1.29 5.40 -7.33
N LEU A 41 -2.56 5.46 -6.93
CA LEU A 41 -3.40 6.62 -7.14
C LEU A 41 -2.92 7.73 -6.19
N SER A 42 -2.68 8.93 -6.72
CA SER A 42 -2.39 10.10 -5.89
C SER A 42 -3.63 10.46 -5.10
N SER A 43 -3.53 10.49 -3.78
CA SER A 43 -4.62 10.85 -2.87
C SER A 43 -4.22 12.04 -2.01
N ASP A 44 -5.13 13.01 -1.89
CA ASP A 44 -4.94 14.23 -1.10
C ASP A 44 -6.08 14.49 -0.11
N GLN A 45 -7.12 13.66 -0.10
CA GLN A 45 -8.27 13.76 0.80
C GLN A 45 -8.15 12.80 1.99
N GLU A 46 -8.90 13.07 3.07
CA GLU A 46 -8.98 12.14 4.22
C GLU A 46 -9.72 10.84 3.84
N VAL A 47 -10.69 10.95 2.94
CA VAL A 47 -11.45 9.84 2.37
C VAL A 47 -11.52 10.06 0.88
N GLU A 48 -11.15 9.03 0.11
CA GLU A 48 -11.31 9.01 -1.35
C GLU A 48 -12.47 8.10 -1.71
N ASP A 49 -13.44 8.64 -2.45
CA ASP A 49 -14.59 7.89 -2.94
C ASP A 49 -14.39 7.57 -4.43
N TYR A 50 -14.28 6.28 -4.74
CA TYR A 50 -14.11 5.79 -6.10
C TYR A 50 -15.39 5.10 -6.57
N ALA A 51 -15.98 5.63 -7.64
CA ALA A 51 -17.10 5.01 -8.34
C ALA A 51 -16.60 4.30 -9.60
N TRP A 52 -16.94 3.03 -9.76
CA TRP A 52 -16.68 2.22 -10.94
C TRP A 52 -17.99 1.87 -11.65
N ILE A 53 -17.98 1.95 -12.98
CA ILE A 53 -19.09 1.58 -13.87
C ILE A 53 -19.01 0.09 -14.28
N GLY A 54 -20.05 -0.68 -14.02
CA GLY A 54 -20.12 -2.12 -14.24
C GLY A 54 -20.02 -2.56 -15.71
N GLU A 55 -20.10 -3.87 -15.90
CA GLU A 55 -19.87 -4.51 -17.19
C GLU A 55 -20.90 -4.08 -18.26
N THR A 56 -20.44 -3.96 -19.51
CA THR A 56 -21.33 -3.73 -20.64
C THR A 56 -22.29 -4.90 -20.86
N PRO A 57 -23.56 -4.65 -21.22
CA PRO A 57 -24.53 -5.72 -21.43
C PRO A 57 -24.14 -6.64 -22.60
N LYS A 58 -24.49 -7.92 -22.48
CA LYS A 58 -24.30 -8.90 -23.56
C LYS A 58 -25.22 -8.60 -24.74
N MET A 59 -24.71 -8.83 -25.96
CA MET A 59 -25.48 -8.67 -27.19
C MET A 59 -26.68 -9.64 -27.21
N ARG A 60 -27.86 -9.12 -27.55
CA ARG A 60 -29.10 -9.88 -27.68
C ARG A 60 -29.59 -9.83 -29.12
N GLU A 61 -30.24 -10.90 -29.58
CA GLU A 61 -30.93 -10.87 -30.87
C GLU A 61 -31.99 -9.76 -30.89
N TRP A 62 -32.04 -9.06 -32.03
CA TRP A 62 -32.95 -7.95 -32.22
C TRP A 62 -34.39 -8.45 -32.35
N ILE A 63 -35.11 -8.46 -31.23
CA ILE A 63 -36.55 -8.74 -31.20
C ILE A 63 -37.25 -7.44 -30.78
N GLY A 64 -37.89 -6.76 -31.74
CA GLY A 64 -38.69 -5.55 -31.50
C GLY A 64 -37.88 -4.24 -31.45
N GLY A 65 -38.17 -3.38 -30.48
CA GLY A 65 -37.52 -2.07 -30.33
C GLY A 65 -36.16 -2.13 -29.61
N ARG A 66 -35.46 -0.99 -29.56
CA ARG A 66 -34.23 -0.84 -28.77
C ARG A 66 -34.54 -1.00 -27.28
N GLN A 67 -33.77 -1.84 -26.60
CA GLN A 67 -33.79 -1.95 -25.14
C GLN A 67 -32.44 -1.48 -24.60
N ALA A 68 -32.42 -0.30 -23.98
CA ALA A 68 -31.23 0.22 -23.31
C ALA A 68 -31.15 -0.40 -21.90
N VAL A 69 -30.04 -1.03 -21.59
CA VAL A 69 -29.73 -1.52 -20.25
C VAL A 69 -28.80 -0.51 -19.59
N GLY A 70 -29.15 -0.03 -18.39
CA GLY A 70 -28.29 0.85 -17.60
C GLY A 70 -27.08 0.09 -17.08
N LEU A 71 -25.93 0.75 -17.04
CA LEU A 71 -24.72 0.19 -16.42
C LEU A 71 -24.89 0.23 -14.90
N THR A 72 -24.46 -0.82 -14.20
CA THR A 72 -24.45 -0.82 -12.74
C THR A 72 -23.36 0.11 -12.22
N GLU A 73 -23.59 0.72 -11.06
CA GLU A 73 -22.59 1.56 -10.38
C GLU A 73 -22.18 0.86 -9.09
N SER A 74 -20.87 0.68 -8.91
CA SER A 74 -20.29 0.18 -7.67
C SER A 74 -19.38 1.26 -7.11
N ASN A 75 -19.49 1.55 -5.81
CA ASN A 75 -18.66 2.54 -5.14
C ASN A 75 -17.91 1.91 -3.97
N TYR A 76 -16.69 2.37 -3.74
CA TYR A 76 -15.94 2.09 -2.52
C TYR A 76 -15.31 3.37 -2.00
N SER A 77 -15.29 3.49 -0.68
CA SER A 77 -14.65 4.60 0.03
C SER A 77 -13.37 4.09 0.68
N LEU A 78 -12.28 4.82 0.53
CA LEU A 78 -10.99 4.49 1.13
C LEU A 78 -10.59 5.62 2.08
N ARG A 79 -10.47 5.31 3.37
CA ARG A 79 -9.98 6.25 4.36
C ARG A 79 -8.47 6.22 4.46
N ASN A 80 -7.83 7.37 4.31
CA ASN A 80 -6.39 7.50 4.51
C ASN A 80 -6.03 7.41 6.00
N ARG A 81 -5.03 6.58 6.29
CA ARG A 81 -4.54 6.35 7.65
C ARG A 81 -3.04 6.64 7.72
N PRO A 82 -2.59 7.56 8.58
CA PRO A 82 -1.16 7.82 8.75
C PRO A 82 -0.52 6.72 9.62
N PHE A 83 0.70 6.32 9.25
CA PHE A 83 1.51 5.36 10.00
C PHE A 83 2.88 5.97 10.32
N GLU A 84 3.43 5.65 11.49
CA GLU A 84 4.74 6.16 11.94
C GLU A 84 5.55 5.05 12.62
N ALA A 85 6.86 5.06 12.36
CA ALA A 85 7.85 4.33 13.13
C ALA A 85 9.01 5.26 13.51
N THR A 86 9.24 5.46 14.82
CA THR A 86 10.24 6.41 15.34
C THR A 86 11.32 5.70 16.14
N ILE A 87 12.58 6.03 15.89
CA ILE A 87 13.73 5.53 16.67
C ILE A 87 14.48 6.71 17.29
N LYS A 88 14.77 6.63 18.59
CA LYS A 88 15.58 7.62 19.31
C LYS A 88 17.02 7.11 19.48
N LEU A 89 17.99 7.85 18.95
CA LEU A 89 19.41 7.53 19.06
C LEU A 89 20.18 8.63 19.79
N PRO A 90 20.87 8.33 20.91
CA PRO A 90 21.73 9.29 21.58
C PRO A 90 22.95 9.66 20.71
N VAL A 91 23.29 10.95 20.64
CA VAL A 91 24.49 11.45 19.94
C VAL A 91 25.77 10.81 20.48
N ALA A 92 25.81 10.53 21.79
CA ALA A 92 26.91 9.84 22.44
C ALA A 92 27.18 8.44 21.87
N TRP A 93 26.13 7.73 21.45
CA TRP A 93 26.25 6.40 20.85
C TRP A 93 26.70 6.51 19.40
N MET A 94 26.13 7.43 18.64
CA MET A 94 26.54 7.69 17.25
C MET A 94 28.01 8.08 17.12
N ARG A 95 28.53 8.90 18.05
CA ARG A 95 29.94 9.31 18.04
C ARG A 95 30.92 8.20 18.41
N ARG A 96 30.48 7.22 19.22
CA ARG A 96 31.32 6.15 19.77
C ARG A 96 31.07 4.79 19.13
N ASP A 97 30.20 4.71 18.13
CA ASP A 97 29.88 3.47 17.45
C ASP A 97 31.11 2.96 16.69
N LYS A 98 31.58 1.78 17.11
CA LYS A 98 32.64 1.01 16.44
C LYS A 98 32.13 -0.35 15.96
N THR A 99 30.95 -0.76 16.40
CA THR A 99 30.38 -2.09 16.14
C THR A 99 29.42 -2.06 14.95
N GLY A 100 29.00 -0.87 14.51
CA GLY A 100 28.07 -0.72 13.38
C GLY A 100 26.64 -1.10 13.73
N GLN A 101 26.32 -1.29 15.02
CA GLN A 101 24.98 -1.66 15.46
C GLN A 101 23.94 -0.60 15.07
N ILE A 102 24.31 0.68 15.06
CA ILE A 102 23.40 1.76 14.68
C ILE A 102 23.00 1.61 13.21
N ARG A 103 23.94 1.20 12.34
CA ARG A 103 23.63 0.92 10.93
C ARG A 103 22.61 -0.20 10.79
N GLN A 104 22.80 -1.30 11.52
CA GLN A 104 21.85 -2.42 11.49
C GLN A 104 20.45 -2.00 11.97
N ARG A 105 20.35 -1.12 12.98
CA ARG A 105 19.05 -0.60 13.42
C ARG A 105 18.40 0.31 12.39
N ILE A 106 19.17 1.12 11.69
CA ILE A 106 18.69 1.96 10.60
C ILE A 106 18.21 1.10 9.42
N SER A 107 18.97 0.07 9.03
CA SER A 107 18.54 -0.90 8.02
C SER A 107 17.26 -1.63 8.44
N GLY A 108 17.15 -2.04 9.70
CA GLY A 108 15.95 -2.69 10.22
C GLY A 108 14.72 -1.78 10.19
N LEU A 109 14.89 -0.47 10.38
CA LEU A 109 13.80 0.49 10.24
C LEU A 109 13.32 0.61 8.78
N ALA A 110 14.26 0.62 7.83
CA ALA A 110 13.92 0.61 6.41
C ALA A 110 13.18 -0.68 6.01
N LEU A 111 13.64 -1.83 6.50
CA LEU A 111 12.98 -3.12 6.27
C LEU A 111 11.55 -3.14 6.84
N ALA A 112 11.37 -2.67 8.08
CA ALA A 112 10.06 -2.60 8.72
C ALA A 112 9.07 -1.72 7.94
N ASN A 113 9.55 -0.66 7.28
CA ASN A 113 8.72 0.15 6.41
C ASN A 113 8.21 -0.65 5.19
N THR A 114 9.07 -1.45 4.56
CA THR A 114 8.67 -2.29 3.41
C THR A 114 7.75 -3.44 3.83
N GLU A 115 8.05 -4.09 4.96
CA GLU A 115 7.23 -5.17 5.53
C GLU A 115 5.84 -4.68 5.93
N HIS A 116 5.72 -3.47 6.48
CA HIS A 116 4.43 -2.90 6.87
C HIS A 116 3.40 -2.87 5.74
N TRP A 117 3.83 -2.47 4.53
CA TRP A 117 2.95 -2.45 3.36
C TRP A 117 2.59 -3.87 2.88
N ALA A 118 3.51 -4.82 3.03
CA ALA A 118 3.25 -6.23 2.72
C ALA A 118 2.24 -6.85 3.70
N ASP A 119 2.32 -6.53 4.98
CA ASP A 119 1.39 -7.00 6.02
C ASP A 119 -0.03 -6.45 5.81
N LEU A 120 -0.15 -5.17 5.45
CA LEU A 120 -1.45 -4.58 5.12
C LEU A 120 -2.06 -5.23 3.85
N GLY A 121 -1.23 -5.45 2.83
CA GLY A 121 -1.67 -6.08 1.59
C GLY A 121 -2.10 -7.54 1.76
N SER A 122 -1.35 -8.33 2.55
CA SER A 122 -1.72 -9.72 2.84
C SER A 122 -3.02 -9.80 3.65
N ALA A 123 -3.18 -8.96 4.67
CA ALA A 123 -4.42 -8.88 5.44
C ALA A 123 -5.63 -8.53 4.56
N LEU A 124 -5.45 -7.65 3.56
CA LEU A 124 -6.51 -7.29 2.61
C LEU A 124 -6.87 -8.46 1.69
N ILE A 125 -5.88 -9.22 1.22
CA ILE A 125 -6.09 -10.40 0.37
C ILE A 125 -6.86 -11.48 1.16
N GLU A 126 -6.50 -11.73 2.41
CA GLU A 126 -7.21 -12.67 3.28
C GLU A 126 -8.65 -12.21 3.58
N ALA A 127 -8.86 -10.91 3.78
CA ALA A 127 -10.19 -10.34 4.02
C ALA A 127 -11.08 -10.30 2.76
N GLY A 128 -10.48 -10.29 1.57
CA GLY A 128 -11.17 -10.19 0.28
C GLY A 128 -12.15 -11.34 0.01
N GLU A 129 -11.92 -12.54 0.56
CA GLU A 129 -12.85 -13.66 0.42
C GLU A 129 -14.14 -13.50 1.24
N ALA A 130 -14.10 -12.71 2.32
CA ALA A 130 -15.22 -12.55 3.23
C ALA A 130 -16.06 -11.28 2.95
N ALA A 131 -15.45 -10.25 2.37
CA ALA A 131 -16.09 -8.96 2.10
C ALA A 131 -16.88 -8.97 0.78
N LYS A 132 -18.19 -8.79 0.87
CA LYS A 132 -19.08 -8.70 -0.30
C LYS A 132 -19.05 -7.29 -0.88
N CYS A 133 -18.32 -7.08 -1.97
CA CYS A 133 -18.23 -5.77 -2.63
C CYS A 133 -18.50 -5.84 -4.13
N TYR A 134 -17.76 -6.69 -4.86
CA TYR A 134 -17.98 -6.86 -6.30
C TYR A 134 -18.66 -8.20 -6.64
N ASP A 135 -18.20 -9.29 -6.01
CA ASP A 135 -18.66 -10.66 -6.28
C ASP A 135 -19.85 -11.07 -5.39
N GLU A 136 -21.02 -10.47 -5.62
CA GLU A 136 -22.27 -11.06 -5.12
C GLU A 136 -23.00 -11.87 -6.22
N PRO A 137 -23.44 -13.12 -5.96
CA PRO A 137 -24.46 -13.75 -6.78
C PRO A 137 -25.82 -13.08 -6.55
N LEU A 138 -26.46 -12.69 -7.64
CA LEU A 138 -27.71 -11.93 -7.75
C LEU A 138 -28.87 -12.44 -6.86
N VAL A 139 -28.92 -12.07 -5.57
CA VAL A 139 -30.17 -12.06 -4.80
C VAL A 139 -30.18 -10.92 -3.77
N SER A 140 -30.76 -9.80 -4.19
CA SER A 140 -31.50 -8.85 -3.34
C SER A 140 -30.74 -8.07 -2.25
N GLN A 141 -30.50 -6.80 -2.60
CA GLN A 141 -30.65 -5.57 -1.80
C GLN A 141 -29.63 -5.23 -0.70
N ARG A 142 -28.94 -4.11 -0.97
CA ARG A 142 -28.31 -3.14 -0.05
C ARG A 142 -27.22 -3.70 0.85
N VAL A 143 -26.07 -4.01 0.26
CA VAL A 143 -24.81 -4.10 1.00
C VAL A 143 -23.96 -2.92 0.57
N SER A 144 -23.94 -1.87 1.40
CA SER A 144 -22.92 -0.84 1.31
C SER A 144 -21.60 -1.50 1.75
N CYS A 145 -20.69 -1.67 0.80
CA CYS A 145 -19.30 -2.04 1.07
C CYS A 145 -18.68 -0.90 1.90
N THR A 146 -18.85 -0.97 3.21
CA THR A 146 -18.22 -0.05 4.17
C THR A 146 -16.83 -0.62 4.47
N THR A 147 -15.81 0.09 4.00
CA THR A 147 -14.40 -0.21 4.26
C THR A 147 -13.97 0.31 5.64
N LEU A 148 -12.84 -0.21 6.13
CA LEU A 148 -12.09 0.20 7.34
C LEU A 148 -11.73 1.70 7.40
#